data_AF-A0A662GP26-F1
#
_entry.id   AF-A0A662GP26-F1
#
_cell.length_a   1.000
_cell.length_b   1.000
_cell.length_c   1.000
_cell.angle_alpha   90.00
_cell.angle_beta   90.00
_cell.angle_gamma   90.00
#
_symmetry.space_group_name_H-M   'P 1'
#
loop_
_entity.id
_entity.type
_entity.pdbx_description
1 polymer ?
#
loop_
_entity_poly.entity_id
_entity_poly.type
_entity_poly.pdbx_seq_one_letter_code
_entity_poly.pdbx_strand_id
1 'polypeptide(L)' 'HRLVRNLSLIAFREKKDFKDMLLQSEEIRKILSPKEIEEIFDPYKYVSVAKERVLRLIKIAEEKLGEKIMEK' A
#
# COMPACT_ATOMS: atom_id res chain seq x y z
N HIS A 1 4.85 13.98 -6.97
CA HIS A 1 4.08 13.37 -8.09
C HIS A 1 4.91 13.20 -9.37
N ARG A 2 5.52 14.25 -9.94
CA ARG A 2 6.29 14.17 -11.20
C ARG A 2 7.42 13.11 -11.18
N LEU A 3 8.21 13.07 -10.11
CA LEU A 3 9.33 12.14 -9.95
C LEU A 3 8.89 10.66 -10.02
N VAL A 4 7.89 10.29 -9.20
CA VAL A 4 7.29 8.96 -9.19
C VAL A 4 6.80 8.56 -10.58
N ARG A 5 6.03 9.43 -11.25
CA ARG A 5 5.50 9.17 -12.59
C ARG A 5 6.60 8.88 -13.61
N ASN A 6 7.66 9.70 -13.62
CA ASN A 6 8.77 9.52 -14.55
C ASN A 6 9.48 8.18 -14.31
N LEU A 7 9.78 7.86 -13.05
CA LEU A 7 10.43 6.60 -12.68
C LEU A 7 9.55 5.39 -13.03
N SER A 8 8.22 5.48 -12.85
CA SER A 8 7.30 4.40 -13.23
C SER A 8 7.27 4.17 -14.74
N LEU A 9 7.31 5.24 -15.56
CA LEU A 9 7.38 5.12 -17.01
C LEU A 9 8.69 4.49 -17.48
N ILE A 10 9.81 4.82 -16.84
CA ILE A 10 11.12 4.23 -17.13
C ILE A 10 11.12 2.75 -16.75
N ALA A 11 10.70 2.43 -15.52
CA ALA A 11 10.59 1.04 -15.04
C ALA A 11 9.77 0.18 -16.01
N PHE A 12 8.62 0.70 -16.47
CA PHE A 12 7.78 0.01 -17.44
C PHE A 12 8.46 -0.21 -18.79
N ARG A 13 9.06 0.84 -19.38
CA ARG A 13 9.75 0.74 -20.69
C ARG A 13 10.93 -0.22 -20.65
N GLU A 14 11.68 -0.20 -19.55
CA GLU A 14 12.88 -1.02 -19.38
C GLU A 14 12.59 -2.41 -18.80
N LYS A 15 11.32 -2.72 -18.49
CA LYS A 15 10.89 -3.97 -17.83
C LYS A 15 11.68 -4.25 -16.54
N LYS A 16 11.91 -3.20 -15.75
CA LYS A 16 12.57 -3.27 -14.44
C LYS A 16 11.55 -3.15 -13.33
N ASP A 17 11.90 -3.73 -12.18
CA ASP A 17 11.09 -3.55 -10.97
C ASP A 17 11.11 -2.07 -10.54
N PHE A 18 9.94 -1.55 -10.15
CA PHE A 18 9.82 -0.14 -9.80
C PHE A 18 10.54 0.19 -8.48
N LYS A 19 10.60 -0.74 -7.53
CA LYS A 19 11.32 -0.57 -6.26
C LYS A 19 12.82 -0.42 -6.52
N ASP A 20 13.38 -1.24 -7.41
CA ASP A 20 14.79 -1.15 -7.80
C ASP A 20 15.12 0.22 -8.41
N MET A 21 14.20 0.76 -9.23
CA MET A 21 14.35 2.11 -9.78
C MET A 21 14.36 3.21 -8.71
N LEU A 22 13.59 3.05 -7.63
CA LEU A 22 13.62 3.99 -6.50
C LEU A 22 14.92 3.88 -5.68
N LEU A 23 15.41 2.65 -5.47
CA LEU A 23 16.65 2.39 -4.73
C LEU A 23 17.88 2.96 -5.45
N GLN A 24 17.86 2.98 -6.78
CA GLN A 24 18.93 3.53 -7.62
C GLN A 24 18.82 5.05 -7.86
N SER A 25 17.69 5.68 -7.52
CA SER A 25 17.48 7.11 -7.75
C SER A 25 18.10 7.94 -6.63
N GLU A 26 19.16 8.70 -6.95
CA GLU A 26 19.79 9.63 -5.99
C GLU A 26 18.82 10.67 -5.44
N GLU A 27 17.87 11.14 -6.25
CA GLU A 27 16.85 12.13 -5.84
C GLU A 27 15.90 11.54 -4.79
N ILE A 28 15.48 10.28 -4.96
CA ILE A 28 14.65 9.57 -3.97
C ILE A 28 15.46 9.27 -2.71
N ARG A 29 16.72 8.86 -2.84
CA ARG A 29 17.61 8.50 -1.73
C ARG A 29 17.98 9.67 -0.83
N LYS A 30 17.81 10.91 -1.29
CA LYS A 30 17.91 12.13 -0.46
C LYS A 30 16.72 12.33 0.47
N ILE A 31 15.60 11.65 0.21
CA ILE A 31 14.33 11.84 0.91
C ILE A 31 13.97 10.59 1.73
N LEU A 32 14.20 9.41 1.18
CA LEU A 32 13.85 8.13 1.78
C LEU A 32 15.09 7.23 1.88
N SER A 33 15.25 6.62 3.04
CA SER A 33 16.22 5.55 3.28
C SER A 33 15.83 4.27 2.51
N PRO A 34 16.78 3.34 2.27
CA PRO A 34 16.45 2.05 1.66
C PRO A 34 15.36 1.31 2.43
N LYS A 35 15.41 1.39 3.77
CA LYS A 35 14.43 0.72 4.63
C LYS A 35 13.04 1.31 4.44
N GLU A 36 12.90 2.63 4.38
CA GLU A 36 11.62 3.28 4.12
C GLU A 36 11.08 2.92 2.73
N ILE A 37 11.96 2.81 1.72
CA ILE A 37 11.57 2.36 0.38
C ILE A 37 11.07 0.91 0.43
N GLU A 38 11.74 -0.01 1.11
CA GLU A 38 11.25 -1.38 1.26
C GLU A 38 9.88 -1.41 1.97
N GLU A 39 9.71 -0.60 3.02
CA GLU A 39 8.49 -0.58 3.80
C GLU A 39 7.26 -0.06 3.04
N ILE A 40 7.41 0.90 2.11
CA ILE A 40 6.26 1.39 1.32
C ILE A 40 5.77 0.37 0.28
N PHE A 41 6.58 -0.63 -0.06
CA PHE A 41 6.18 -1.73 -0.96
C PHE A 41 5.56 -2.92 -0.21
N ASP A 42 5.40 -2.84 1.11
CA ASP A 42 4.62 -3.82 1.86
C ASP A 42 3.12 -3.62 1.58
N PRO A 43 2.46 -4.54 0.85
CA PRO A 43 1.05 -4.39 0.50
C PRO A 43 0.14 -4.39 1.73
N TYR A 44 0.55 -5.01 2.84
CA TYR A 44 -0.22 -5.04 4.09
C TYR A 44 -0.22 -3.70 4.80
N LYS A 45 0.74 -2.81 4.50
CA LYS A 45 0.76 -1.45 5.03
C LYS A 45 -0.13 -0.48 4.22
N TYR A 46 -0.56 -0.85 3.02
CA TYR A 46 -1.39 0.00 2.16
C TYR A 46 -2.90 -0.26 2.25
N VAL A 47 -3.34 -1.20 3.08
CA VAL A 47 -4.77 -1.56 3.21
C VAL A 47 -5.60 -0.56 4.02
N SER A 48 -4.96 0.39 4.72
CA SER A 48 -5.59 1.53 5.41
C SER A 48 -6.84 1.10 6.22
N VAL A 49 -8.00 1.65 5.86
CA VAL A 49 -9.30 1.45 6.53
C VAL A 49 -10.05 0.19 6.07
N ALA A 50 -9.45 -0.69 5.25
CA ALA A 50 -10.14 -1.87 4.72
C ALA A 50 -10.70 -2.76 5.83
N LYS A 51 -9.87 -3.09 6.83
CA LYS A 51 -10.29 -3.88 7.99
C LYS A 51 -11.43 -3.20 8.76
N GLU A 52 -11.31 -1.90 9.03
CA GLU A 52 -12.34 -1.14 9.76
C GLU A 52 -13.66 -1.08 8.98
N ARG A 53 -13.62 -0.94 7.65
CA ARG A 53 -14.81 -0.96 6.79
C ARG A 53 -15.49 -2.33 6.82
N VAL A 54 -14.73 -3.42 6.74
CA VAL A 54 -15.27 -4.77 6.86
C VAL A 54 -15.92 -4.98 8.22
N LEU A 55 -15.24 -4.62 9.31
CA LEU A 55 -15.80 -4.75 10.66
C LEU A 55 -17.08 -3.93 10.86
N ARG A 56 -17.16 -2.71 10.28
CA ARG A 56 -18.40 -1.92 10.29
C ARG A 56 -19.55 -2.62 9.55
N LEU A 57 -19.27 -3.21 8.40
CA LEU A 57 -20.30 -3.94 7.63
C LEU A 57 -20.80 -5.18 8.39
N ILE A 58 -19.89 -5.89 9.06
CA ILE A 58 -20.25 -7.05 9.89
C ILE A 58 -21.15 -6.61 11.03
N LYS A 59 -20.81 -5.53 11.74
CA LYS A 59 -21.66 -4.98 12.80
C LYS A 59 -23.07 -4.61 12.29
N ILE A 60 -23.16 -3.98 11.12
CA ILE A 60 -24.47 -3.64 10.51
C ILE A 60 -25.26 -4.91 10.18
N ALA A 61 -24.60 -5.98 9.72
CA ALA A 61 -25.26 -7.25 9.43
C ALA A 61 -25.75 -7.94 10.71
N GLU A 62 -24.93 -7.95 11.77
CA GLU A 62 -25.29 -8.50 13.08
C GLU A 62 -26.49 -7.78 13.69
N GLU A 63 -26.51 -6.44 13.63
CA GLU A 63 -27.64 -5.62 14.09
C GLU A 63 -28.94 -5.92 13.32
N LYS A 64 -28.84 -6.21 12.02
CA LYS A 64 -30.00 -6.54 11.18
C LYS A 64 -30.51 -7.96 11.36
N LEU A 65 -29.61 -8.92 11.59
CA LEU A 65 -29.96 -10.33 11.73
C LEU A 65 -30.35 -10.69 13.17
N GLY A 66 -29.93 -9.89 14.16
CA GLY A 66 -30.14 -10.22 15.58
C GLY A 66 -29.23 -11.34 16.08
N GLU A 67 -28.23 -11.73 15.30
CA GLU A 67 -27.28 -12.80 15.59
C GLU A 67 -25.85 -12.32 15.41
N LYS A 68 -24.91 -12.88 16.19
CA LYS A 68 -23.49 -12.59 16.01
C LYS A 68 -22.89 -13.46 14.91
N ILE A 69 -22.15 -12.84 14.02
CA ILE A 69 -21.49 -13.48 12.88
C ILE A 69 -20.01 -13.71 13.19
N MET A 70 -19.39 -12.82 13.99
CA MET A 70 -18.01 -12.98 14.42
C MET A 70 -17.88 -13.09 15.95
N GLU A 71 -17.18 -14.12 16.41
CA GLU A 71 -16.59 -14.15 17.75
C GLU A 71 -15.26 -13.38 17.74
N LYS A 72 -14.97 -12.71 18.87
CA LYS A 72 -13.76 -11.88 19.03
C LYS A 72 -12.49 -12.70 19.03
#